data_AF-A8HRA1-F1
#
_entry.id   AF-A8HRA1-F1
#
_cell.length_a   1.000
_cell.length_b   1.000
_cell.length_c   1.000
_cell.angle_alpha   90.00
_cell.angle_beta   90.00
_cell.angle_gamma   90.00
#
_symmetry.space_group_name_H-M   'P 1'
#
loop_
_entity.id
_entity.type
_entity.pdbx_description
1 polymer ?
#
loop_
_entity_poly.entity_id
_entity_poly.type
_entity_poly.pdbx_seq_one_letter_code
_entity_poly.pdbx_strand_id
1 'polypeptide(L)'
;MEIGETQVKPLASTFLNIIGDEITWGQIVALFAGSGLKWDGAAFFAQFDPDGPLENEDARARLREVESRVREDRLVLNEGQFFDAWGRRLQIEEINLS
;
A
#
# COMPACT_ATOMS: atom_id res chain seq x y z
N MET A 1 -1.03 3.06 -6.48
CA MET A 1 -2.40 3.60 -6.57
C MET A 1 -2.43 4.68 -7.63
N GLU A 2 -3.55 4.82 -8.33
CA GLU A 2 -3.90 6.00 -9.11
C GLU A 2 -4.96 6.78 -8.30
N ILE A 3 -4.76 8.07 -8.12
CA ILE A 3 -5.63 8.95 -7.32
C ILE A 3 -6.28 9.95 -8.26
N GLY A 4 -7.59 9.78 -8.48
CA GLY A 4 -8.44 10.74 -9.18
C GLY A 4 -9.12 11.70 -8.20
N GLU A 5 -9.99 12.55 -8.73
CA GLU A 5 -10.72 13.56 -7.95
C GLU A 5 -11.62 12.93 -6.86
N THR A 6 -12.34 11.87 -7.21
CA THR A 6 -13.32 11.21 -6.33
C THR A 6 -13.10 9.71 -6.17
N GLN A 7 -12.00 9.18 -6.72
CA GLN A 7 -11.73 7.74 -6.74
C GLN A 7 -10.26 7.43 -6.53
N VAL A 8 -10.00 6.29 -5.88
CA VAL A 8 -8.66 5.71 -5.75
C VAL A 8 -8.66 4.31 -6.33
N LYS A 9 -7.74 4.05 -7.27
CA LYS A 9 -7.66 2.78 -7.99
C LYS A 9 -6.36 2.03 -7.66
N PRO A 10 -6.45 0.76 -7.22
CA PRO A 10 -5.28 -0.12 -7.15
C PRO A 10 -4.67 -0.38 -8.52
N LEU A 11 -3.35 -0.27 -8.63
CA LEU A 11 -2.60 -0.49 -9.88
C LEU A 11 -1.88 -1.84 -9.87
N ALA A 12 -1.13 -2.07 -8.80
CA ALA A 12 -0.40 -3.30 -8.54
C ALA A 12 -0.24 -3.44 -7.01
N SER A 13 0.02 -4.66 -6.56
CA SER A 13 0.33 -4.98 -5.18
C SER A 13 1.50 -5.96 -5.14
N THR A 14 2.23 -5.94 -4.03
CA THR A 14 3.30 -6.90 -3.74
C THR A 14 3.53 -6.92 -2.23
N PHE A 15 4.35 -7.85 -1.77
CA PHE A 15 4.87 -7.89 -0.42
C PHE A 15 6.40 -7.84 -0.46
N LEU A 16 7.01 -7.31 0.60
CA LEU A 16 8.44 -7.31 0.81
C LEU A 16 8.73 -7.55 2.29
N ASN A 17 9.86 -8.22 2.56
CA ASN A 17 10.34 -8.36 3.93
C ASN A 17 11.23 -7.16 4.25
N ILE A 18 10.95 -6.50 5.37
CA ILE A 18 11.73 -5.37 5.88
C ILE A 18 12.31 -5.79 7.22
N ILE A 19 13.62 -5.64 7.38
CA ILE A 19 14.35 -5.88 8.62
C ILE A 19 15.04 -4.57 8.99
N GLY A 20 14.80 -4.07 10.21
CA GLY A 20 15.34 -2.78 10.66
C GLY A 20 14.60 -1.58 10.06
N ASP A 21 15.26 -0.42 10.07
CA ASP A 21 14.72 0.90 9.69
C ASP A 21 15.44 1.52 8.47
N GLU A 22 16.15 0.70 7.70
CA GLU A 22 17.10 1.14 6.67
C GLU A 22 16.44 1.65 5.38
N ILE A 23 15.12 1.51 5.22
CA ILE A 23 14.42 1.88 3.98
C ILE A 23 13.92 3.32 4.04
N THR A 24 14.55 4.16 3.24
CA THR A 24 14.13 5.54 2.99
C THR A 24 13.01 5.63 1.96
N TRP A 25 12.25 6.72 1.97
CA TRP A 25 11.22 6.97 0.95
C TRP A 25 11.79 7.02 -0.48
N GLY A 26 12.99 7.58 -0.65
CA GLY A 26 13.66 7.60 -1.96
C GLY A 26 13.93 6.20 -2.53
N GLN A 27 14.27 5.24 -1.67
CA GLN A 27 14.42 3.83 -2.08
C GLN A 27 13.09 3.20 -2.46
N ILE A 28 12.00 3.51 -1.76
CA ILE A 28 10.64 3.08 -2.14
C ILE A 28 10.26 3.61 -3.52
N VAL A 29 10.48 4.90 -3.78
CA VAL A 29 10.20 5.51 -5.09
C VAL A 29 11.00 4.83 -6.19
N ALA A 30 12.29 4.58 -5.97
CA ALA A 30 13.15 3.87 -6.91
C ALA A 30 12.69 2.43 -7.16
N LEU A 31 12.28 1.71 -6.11
CA LEU A 31 11.73 0.36 -6.20
C LEU A 31 10.48 0.33 -7.09
N PHE A 32 9.54 1.25 -6.86
CA PHE A 32 8.29 1.31 -7.64
C PHE A 32 8.50 1.79 -9.07
N ALA A 33 9.51 2.62 -9.34
CA ALA A 33 9.89 2.98 -10.70
C ALA A 33 10.23 1.76 -11.56
N GLY A 34 10.78 0.69 -10.95
CA GLY A 34 11.06 -0.58 -11.61
C GLY A 34 9.83 -1.30 -12.19
N SER A 35 8.62 -0.96 -11.73
CA SER A 35 7.37 -1.52 -12.25
C SER A 35 6.95 -0.94 -13.61
N GLY A 36 7.48 0.22 -14.00
CA GLY A 36 7.06 0.96 -15.19
C GLY A 36 5.66 1.58 -15.12
N LEU A 37 4.92 1.39 -14.01
CA LEU A 37 3.61 1.98 -13.82
C LEU A 37 3.72 3.42 -13.31
N LYS A 38 2.92 4.33 -13.87
CA LYS A 38 2.70 5.64 -13.27
C LYS A 38 1.80 5.48 -12.05
N TRP A 39 2.24 5.96 -10.88
CA TRP A 39 1.52 5.85 -9.62
C TRP A 39 1.51 7.20 -8.88
N ASP A 40 0.42 7.47 -8.16
CA ASP A 40 0.23 8.70 -7.39
C ASP A 40 0.42 8.46 -5.88
N GLY A 41 0.15 7.24 -5.41
CA GLY A 41 0.36 6.86 -4.01
C GLY A 41 0.56 5.36 -3.76
N ALA A 42 1.01 5.01 -2.56
CA ALA A 42 1.30 3.65 -2.11
C ALA A 42 0.84 3.43 -0.67
N ALA A 43 0.17 2.30 -0.43
CA ALA A 43 -0.32 1.91 0.89
C ALA A 43 0.48 0.72 1.42
N PHE A 44 0.90 0.81 2.67
CA PHE A 44 1.67 -0.21 3.38
C PHE A 44 0.83 -0.82 4.50
N PHE A 45 0.70 -2.14 4.49
CA PHE A 45 0.01 -2.91 5.52
C PHE A 45 1.05 -3.77 6.23
N ALA A 46 1.60 -3.25 7.32
CA ALA A 46 2.64 -3.95 8.07
C ALA A 46 2.05 -5.20 8.73
N GLN A 47 2.76 -6.31 8.60
CA GLN A 47 2.48 -7.57 9.27
C GLN A 47 3.69 -7.93 10.11
N PHE A 48 3.46 -8.18 11.39
CA PHE A 48 4.51 -8.55 12.34
C PHE A 48 4.29 -10.01 12.72
N ASP A 49 5.35 -10.80 12.71
CA ASP A 49 5.33 -12.19 13.16
C ASP A 49 6.48 -12.41 14.17
N PRO A 50 6.19 -13.00 15.34
CA PRO A 50 7.21 -13.24 16.37
C PRO A 50 8.35 -14.14 15.91
N ASP A 51 8.11 -15.03 14.95
CA ASP A 51 9.05 -16.08 14.54
C ASP A 51 9.95 -15.66 13.35
N GLY A 52 9.83 -14.41 12.89
CA GLY A 52 10.63 -13.84 11.81
C GLY A 52 9.78 -13.37 10.62
N PRO A 53 10.36 -13.19 9.42
CA PRO A 53 9.58 -12.87 8.23
C PRO A 53 8.56 -13.97 7.94
N LEU A 54 7.38 -13.57 7.47
CA LEU A 54 6.37 -14.53 7.04
C LEU A 54 6.88 -15.41 5.90
N GLU A 55 6.45 -16.67 5.92
CA GLU A 55 6.61 -17.55 4.77
C GLU A 55 5.89 -16.96 3.55
N ASN A 56 6.48 -17.17 2.36
CA ASN A 56 6.00 -16.53 1.14
C ASN A 56 4.54 -16.88 0.80
N GLU A 57 4.08 -18.08 1.16
CA GLU A 57 2.69 -18.50 0.93
C GLU A 57 1.71 -17.73 1.82
N ASP A 58 2.05 -17.56 3.10
CA ASP A 58 1.25 -16.78 4.05
C ASP A 58 1.23 -15.30 3.69
N ALA A 59 2.39 -14.75 3.30
CA ALA A 59 2.48 -13.37 2.82
C ALA A 59 1.59 -13.14 1.59
N ARG A 60 1.55 -14.09 0.64
CA ARG A 60 0.66 -14.04 -0.53
C ARG A 60 -0.81 -14.15 -0.15
N ALA A 61 -1.15 -15.01 0.81
CA ALA A 61 -2.53 -15.15 1.28
C ALA A 61 -3.02 -13.86 1.94
N ARG A 62 -2.22 -13.27 2.83
CA ARG A 62 -2.53 -11.99 3.49
C ARG A 62 -2.61 -10.83 2.49
N LEU A 63 -1.71 -10.78 1.51
CA LEU A 63 -1.77 -9.77 0.45
C LEU A 63 -3.11 -9.85 -0.31
N ARG A 64 -3.55 -11.05 -0.70
CA ARG A 64 -4.84 -11.25 -1.40
C ARG A 64 -6.03 -10.83 -0.56
N GLU A 65 -5.99 -11.05 0.75
CA GLU A 65 -7.03 -10.60 1.66
C GLU A 65 -7.12 -9.07 1.68
N VAL A 66 -5.98 -8.39 1.85
CA VAL A 66 -5.91 -6.92 1.78
C VAL A 66 -6.40 -6.41 0.43
N GLU A 67 -5.98 -7.02 -0.68
CA GLU A 67 -6.46 -6.65 -2.01
C GLU A 67 -7.98 -6.78 -2.15
N SER A 68 -8.56 -7.86 -1.63
CA SER A 68 -10.00 -8.09 -1.67
C SER A 68 -10.74 -7.01 -0.89
N ARG A 69 -10.29 -6.73 0.34
CA ARG A 69 -10.87 -5.71 1.22
C ARG A 69 -10.75 -4.32 0.62
N VAL A 70 -9.57 -3.95 0.10
CA VAL A 70 -9.36 -2.67 -0.58
C VAL A 70 -10.25 -2.55 -1.82
N ARG A 71 -10.48 -3.65 -2.56
CA ARG A 71 -11.35 -3.67 -3.75
C ARG A 71 -12.82 -3.44 -3.38
N GLU A 72 -13.27 -4.00 -2.27
CA GLU A 72 -14.62 -3.85 -1.74
C GLU A 72 -14.84 -2.45 -1.14
N ASP A 73 -13.88 -1.96 -0.35
CA ASP A 73 -13.95 -0.68 0.35
C ASP A 73 -12.59 0.04 0.34
N ARG A 74 -12.57 1.27 -0.19
CA ARG A 74 -11.35 2.09 -0.25
C ARG A 74 -10.95 2.69 1.09
N LEU A 75 -11.86 2.75 2.08
CA LEU A 75 -11.54 3.21 3.42
C LEU A 75 -10.55 2.29 4.13
N VAL A 76 -10.45 1.02 3.71
CA VAL A 76 -9.44 0.07 4.21
C VAL A 76 -8.01 0.60 4.04
N LEU A 77 -7.77 1.49 3.07
CA LEU A 77 -6.46 2.14 2.91
C LEU A 77 -6.03 2.94 4.15
N ASN A 78 -6.98 3.40 4.97
CA ASN A 78 -6.72 4.13 6.21
C ASN A 78 -6.26 3.22 7.36
N GLU A 79 -6.48 1.91 7.28
CA GLU A 79 -5.96 0.95 8.25
C GLU A 79 -4.44 0.73 8.08
N GLY A 80 -3.95 0.98 6.86
CA GLY A 80 -2.53 0.96 6.55
C GLY A 80 -1.87 2.33 6.72
N GLN A 81 -0.66 2.44 6.18
CA GLN A 81 0.04 3.71 6.01
C GLN A 81 -0.01 4.09 4.53
N PHE A 82 -0.85 5.06 4.18
CA PHE A 82 -1.03 5.51 2.81
C PHE A 82 -0.25 6.81 2.55
N PHE A 83 0.56 6.83 1.49
CA PHE A 83 1.42 7.96 1.13
C PHE A 83 1.26 8.33 -0.34
N ASP A 84 1.46 9.60 -0.66
CA ASP A 84 1.67 10.01 -2.06
C ASP A 84 3.12 9.81 -2.52
N ALA A 85 3.39 10.06 -3.80
CA ALA A 85 4.73 9.93 -4.40
C ALA A 85 5.82 10.78 -3.71
N TRP A 86 5.46 11.83 -2.97
CA TRP A 86 6.40 12.68 -2.23
C TRP A 86 6.60 12.24 -0.77
N GLY A 87 5.93 11.18 -0.33
CA GLY A 87 6.05 10.64 1.01
C GLY A 87 5.18 11.35 2.04
N ARG A 88 4.18 12.13 1.61
CA ARG A 88 3.22 12.76 2.51
C ARG A 88 2.13 11.75 2.83
N ARG A 89 1.78 11.64 4.11
CA ARG A 89 0.71 10.74 4.56
C ARG A 89 -0.65 11.25 4.06
N LEU A 90 -1.44 10.35 3.49
CA LEU A 90 -2.78 10.60 2.99
C LEU A 90 -3.81 9.89 3.88
N GLN A 91 -5.04 10.39 3.85
CA GLN A 91 -6.22 9.77 4.44
C GLN A 91 -7.35 9.82 3.40
N ILE A 92 -8.12 8.74 3.29
CA ILE A 92 -9.32 8.67 2.48
C ILE A 92 -10.52 9.07 3.33
N GLU A 93 -11.36 9.94 2.81
CA GLU A 93 -12.65 10.29 3.42
C GLU A 93 -13.77 10.05 2.42
N GLU A 94 -14.95 9.72 2.92
CA GLU A 94 -16.15 9.61 2.11
C GLU A 94 -16.59 10.99 1.63
N ILE A 95 -17.03 11.06 0.37
CA ILE A 95 -17.61 12.30 -0.17
C ILE A 95 -19.06 12.36 0.29
N ASN A 96 -19.35 13.27 1.21
CA ASN A 96 -20.72 13.62 1.55
C ASN A 96 -21.27 14.61 0.51
N LEU A 97 -22.04 14.10 -0.45
CA LEU A 97 -22.83 14.94 -1.34
C LEU A 97 -24.12 15.32 -0.62
N SER A 98 -24.08 16.42 0.11
CA SER A 98 -25.27 17.09 0.69
C SER A 98 -25.95 17.99 -0.33
#